data_AF-K2F0W1-F1
#
_entry.id   AF-K2F0W1-F1
#
_cell.length_a   1.000
_cell.length_b   1.000
_cell.length_c   1.000
_cell.angle_alpha   90.00
_cell.angle_beta   90.00
_cell.angle_gamma   90.00
#
_symmetry.space_group_name_H-M   'P 1'
#
loop_
_entity.id
_entity.type
_entity.pdbx_description
1 polymer ?
#
loop_
_entity_poly.entity_id
_entity_poly.type
_entity_poly.pdbx_seq_one_letter_code
_entity_poly.pdbx_strand_id
1 'polypeptide(L)'
;IIEEVARVYGYQNIPSVLQPIVYVDQPKEMEDIFVFQNRIKIFLKHLGLNEVINYSMISKGMIEDSGLKVKDHLRLSNSISEDIEYLRISLLPSLTKNMKENMGRREILKLFEIGKVYIPVETGHAPSLPNEIYRLGIATNTDYSDIKGIIEAIYKELNINVEAGRDLPFLEIIEKDGVFLTELDFQSLIDNCQLVPTYRPLHPYAIIKLDKTFNLTGDLKIAPTTYAQIEEKAFKSKLLQKIEVVTLYQNKLALRFYYSSPDHNITEEEASKELSKI
;
A
#
# COMPACT_ATOMS: atom_id res chain seq x y z
N ILE A 1 46.71 1.88 -26.53
CA ILE A 1 48.00 1.17 -26.33
C ILE A 1 47.84 -0.01 -25.38
N ILE A 2 47.29 0.16 -24.17
CA ILE A 2 47.11 -0.94 -23.20
C ILE A 2 46.26 -2.09 -23.76
N GLU A 3 45.10 -1.77 -24.36
CA GLU A 3 44.23 -2.77 -24.99
C GLU A 3 44.94 -3.55 -26.10
N GLU A 4 45.70 -2.85 -26.96
CA GLU A 4 46.39 -3.48 -28.09
C GLU A 4 47.51 -4.43 -27.63
N VAL A 5 48.22 -4.08 -26.55
CA VAL A 5 49.19 -4.97 -25.90
C VAL A 5 48.47 -6.20 -25.32
N ALA A 6 47.36 -6.02 -24.60
CA ALA A 6 46.60 -7.11 -24.02
C ALA A 6 46.01 -8.06 -25.10
N ARG A 7 45.52 -7.50 -26.21
CA ARG A 7 44.97 -8.25 -27.35
C ARG A 7 46.04 -9.11 -28.03
N VAL A 8 47.23 -8.54 -28.28
CA VAL A 8 48.36 -9.25 -28.89
C VAL A 8 48.95 -10.28 -27.92
N TYR A 9 49.03 -9.96 -26.62
CA TYR A 9 49.44 -10.89 -25.57
C TYR A 9 48.46 -12.07 -25.43
N GLY A 10 47.18 -11.86 -25.72
CA GLY A 10 46.11 -12.86 -25.64
C GLY A 10 45.42 -12.83 -24.28
N TYR A 11 44.11 -12.58 -24.27
CA TYR A 11 43.32 -12.45 -23.03
C TYR A 11 43.31 -13.74 -22.20
N GLN A 12 43.44 -14.90 -22.83
CA GLN A 12 43.56 -16.20 -22.17
C GLN A 12 44.82 -16.32 -21.30
N ASN A 13 45.83 -15.49 -21.54
CA ASN A 13 47.08 -15.46 -20.77
C ASN A 13 46.99 -14.53 -19.55
N ILE A 14 45.89 -13.76 -19.40
CA ILE A 14 45.68 -12.90 -18.23
C ILE A 14 45.19 -13.77 -17.06
N PRO A 15 45.91 -13.83 -15.93
CA PRO A 15 45.53 -14.67 -14.81
C PRO A 15 44.21 -14.19 -14.17
N SER A 16 43.32 -15.14 -13.85
CA SER A 16 42.08 -14.85 -13.12
C SER A 16 42.40 -14.76 -11.62
N VAL A 17 42.68 -13.54 -11.16
CA VAL A 17 42.93 -13.25 -9.75
C VAL A 17 41.77 -12.44 -9.20
N LEU A 18 41.12 -12.95 -8.16
CA LEU A 18 40.09 -12.19 -7.44
C LEU A 18 40.73 -10.97 -6.80
N GLN A 19 40.06 -9.83 -6.94
CA GLN A 19 40.45 -8.62 -6.22
C GLN A 19 40.35 -8.89 -4.71
N PRO A 20 41.27 -8.35 -3.89
CA PRO A 20 41.16 -8.46 -2.45
C PRO A 20 39.82 -7.85 -1.98
N ILE A 21 39.21 -8.47 -0.98
CA ILE A 21 37.95 -7.98 -0.42
C ILE A 21 38.19 -6.61 0.20
N VAL A 22 37.45 -5.62 -0.28
CA VAL A 22 37.39 -4.29 0.31
C VAL A 22 36.03 -4.16 0.98
N TYR A 23 36.01 -3.79 2.26
CA TYR A 23 34.77 -3.44 2.93
C TYR A 23 34.30 -2.09 2.39
N VAL A 24 33.19 -2.10 1.67
CA VAL A 24 32.50 -0.90 1.19
C VAL A 24 31.21 -0.79 1.98
N ASP A 25 31.03 0.31 2.69
CA ASP A 25 29.77 0.59 3.39
C ASP A 25 28.70 0.89 2.34
N GLN A 26 27.60 0.14 2.36
CA GLN A 26 26.50 0.40 1.43
C GLN A 26 25.65 1.56 1.98
N PRO A 27 25.16 2.47 1.12
CA PRO A 27 24.21 3.48 1.55
C PRO A 27 22.96 2.80 2.11
N LYS A 28 22.64 3.06 3.38
CA LYS A 28 21.48 2.47 4.07
C LYS A 28 20.18 2.60 3.29
N GLU A 29 19.96 3.75 2.66
CA GLU A 29 18.75 4.03 1.85
C GLU A 29 18.55 3.00 0.73
N MET A 30 19.63 2.58 0.07
CA MET A 30 19.57 1.62 -1.03
C MET A 30 19.32 0.20 -0.54
N GLU A 31 19.90 -0.14 0.62
CA GLU A 31 19.67 -1.41 1.30
C GLU A 31 18.23 -1.52 1.81
N ASP A 32 17.72 -0.46 2.43
CA ASP A 32 16.36 -0.37 2.94
C ASP A 32 15.35 -0.58 1.81
N ILE A 33 15.45 0.16 0.70
CA ILE A 33 14.54 -0.03 -0.44
C ILE A 33 14.54 -1.47 -0.92
N PHE A 34 15.71 -2.10 -1.08
CA PHE A 34 15.81 -3.47 -1.57
C PHE A 34 15.19 -4.49 -0.61
N VAL A 35 15.53 -4.41 0.67
CA VAL A 35 15.01 -5.30 1.71
C VAL A 35 13.49 -5.16 1.84
N PHE A 36 13.00 -3.92 1.84
CA PHE A 36 11.57 -3.62 1.92
C PHE A 36 10.80 -4.10 0.69
N GLN A 37 11.32 -3.89 -0.52
CA GLN A 37 10.72 -4.41 -1.75
C GLN A 37 10.58 -5.93 -1.67
N ASN A 38 11.64 -6.63 -1.30
CA ASN A 38 11.61 -8.09 -1.21
C ASN A 38 10.60 -8.58 -0.16
N ARG A 39 10.54 -7.92 1.01
CA ARG A 39 9.57 -8.23 2.07
C ARG A 39 8.13 -8.10 1.56
N ILE A 40 7.79 -6.99 0.91
CA ILE A 40 6.44 -6.74 0.39
C ILE A 40 6.09 -7.71 -0.75
N LYS A 41 7.02 -7.99 -1.66
CA LYS A 41 6.81 -8.98 -2.74
C LYS A 41 6.46 -10.35 -2.19
N ILE A 42 7.24 -10.84 -1.21
CA ILE A 42 7.01 -12.13 -0.57
C ILE A 42 5.68 -12.13 0.18
N PHE A 43 5.36 -11.05 0.89
CA PHE A 43 4.10 -10.92 1.61
C PHE A 43 2.88 -10.96 0.66
N LEU A 44 2.86 -10.14 -0.40
CA LEU A 44 1.77 -10.10 -1.37
C LEU A 44 1.63 -11.43 -2.14
N LYS A 45 2.75 -12.09 -2.44
CA LYS A 45 2.74 -13.45 -2.99
C LYS A 45 1.99 -14.42 -2.05
N HIS A 46 2.24 -14.38 -0.74
CA HIS A 46 1.55 -15.23 0.22
C HIS A 46 0.06 -14.88 0.38
N LEU A 47 -0.35 -13.65 0.06
CA LEU A 47 -1.76 -13.27 -0.06
C LEU A 47 -2.39 -13.70 -1.40
N GLY A 48 -1.64 -14.36 -2.28
CA GLY A 48 -2.13 -14.90 -3.56
C GLY A 48 -2.08 -13.91 -4.72
N LEU A 49 -1.38 -12.77 -4.59
CA LEU A 49 -1.18 -11.85 -5.69
C LEU A 49 0.00 -12.28 -6.57
N ASN A 50 -0.08 -11.97 -7.86
CA ASN A 50 0.99 -12.21 -8.82
C ASN A 50 1.71 -10.91 -9.15
N GLU A 51 3.04 -10.93 -9.10
CA GLU A 51 3.85 -9.80 -9.52
C GLU A 51 3.83 -9.69 -11.05
N VAL A 52 3.63 -8.47 -11.56
CA VAL A 52 3.75 -8.16 -12.99
C VAL A 52 4.84 -7.11 -13.19
N ILE A 53 5.52 -7.20 -14.34
CA ILE A 53 6.57 -6.26 -14.74
C ILE A 53 6.11 -5.63 -16.04
N ASN A 54 5.89 -4.32 -16.02
CA ASN A 54 5.41 -3.55 -17.16
C ASN A 54 6.50 -2.62 -17.70
N TYR A 55 6.35 -2.21 -18.97
CA TYR A 55 7.17 -1.14 -19.51
C TYR A 55 6.96 0.14 -18.71
N SER A 56 8.04 0.93 -18.59
CA SER A 56 7.98 2.27 -18.01
C SER A 56 7.32 3.28 -18.95
N MET A 57 7.21 2.93 -20.23
CA MET A 57 6.54 3.72 -21.25
C MET A 57 5.16 3.13 -21.57
N ILE A 58 4.21 4.02 -21.82
CA ILE A 58 2.82 3.71 -22.14
C ILE A 58 2.35 4.53 -23.34
N SER A 59 1.26 4.08 -23.97
CA SER A 59 0.65 4.75 -25.11
C SER A 59 -0.20 5.94 -24.69
N LYS A 60 -0.43 6.86 -25.62
CA LYS A 60 -1.37 7.98 -25.43
C LYS A 60 -2.77 7.49 -25.02
N GLY A 61 -3.26 6.43 -25.66
CA GLY A 61 -4.58 5.86 -25.36
C GLY A 61 -4.69 5.34 -23.94
N MET A 62 -3.64 4.67 -23.42
CA MET A 62 -3.62 4.20 -22.03
C MET A 62 -3.70 5.34 -21.01
N ILE A 63 -3.08 6.48 -21.32
CA ILE A 63 -3.13 7.69 -20.49
C ILE A 63 -4.56 8.24 -20.45
N GLU A 64 -5.14 8.47 -21.63
CA GLU A 64 -6.49 9.05 -21.78
C GLU A 64 -7.56 8.15 -21.17
N ASP A 65 -7.49 6.84 -21.41
CA ASP A 65 -8.40 5.86 -20.82
C ASP A 65 -8.35 5.90 -19.29
N SER A 66 -7.19 6.18 -18.71
CA SER A 66 -7.00 6.24 -17.26
C SER A 66 -7.38 7.58 -16.65
N GLY A 67 -7.95 8.51 -17.43
CA GLY A 67 -8.33 9.85 -16.98
C GLY A 67 -7.14 10.77 -16.68
N LEU A 68 -5.93 10.36 -17.07
CA LEU A 68 -4.71 11.15 -16.91
C LEU A 68 -4.55 12.11 -18.09
N LYS A 69 -3.77 13.18 -17.89
CA LYS A 69 -3.55 14.18 -18.94
C LYS A 69 -2.21 13.92 -19.60
N VAL A 70 -2.21 13.71 -20.92
CA VAL A 70 -1.00 13.47 -21.72
C VAL A 70 0.09 14.54 -21.51
N LYS A 71 -0.32 15.80 -21.30
CA LYS A 71 0.61 16.92 -21.05
C LYS A 71 1.42 16.78 -19.76
N ASP A 72 0.98 15.95 -18.81
CA ASP A 72 1.65 15.73 -17.53
C ASP A 72 2.70 14.61 -17.62
N HIS A 73 2.90 14.02 -18.81
CA HIS A 73 3.85 12.95 -19.07
C HIS A 73 5.04 13.43 -19.89
N LEU A 74 6.21 12.83 -19.65
CA LEU A 74 7.38 13.01 -20.51
C LEU A 74 7.24 12.16 -21.76
N ARG A 75 7.29 12.80 -22.93
CA ARG A 75 7.26 12.15 -24.24
C ARG A 75 8.68 11.83 -24.72
N LEU A 76 8.90 10.61 -25.20
CA LEU A 76 10.15 10.25 -25.86
C LEU A 76 10.26 10.90 -27.24
N SER A 77 11.42 11.49 -27.55
CA SER A 77 11.66 12.13 -28.84
C SER A 77 11.86 11.14 -29.99
N ASN A 78 12.37 9.94 -29.68
CA ASN A 78 12.71 8.88 -30.62
C ASN A 78 12.05 7.54 -30.25
N SER A 79 10.74 7.55 -29.99
CA SER A 79 10.00 6.32 -29.70
C SER A 79 10.04 5.33 -30.86
N ILE A 80 10.13 4.04 -30.55
CA ILE A 80 10.12 2.94 -31.53
C ILE A 80 8.68 2.68 -32.03
N SER A 81 7.67 2.95 -31.20
CA SER A 81 6.25 2.85 -31.58
C SER A 81 5.36 3.77 -30.73
N GLU A 82 4.11 3.97 -31.16
CA GLU A 82 3.10 4.76 -30.42
C GLU A 82 2.67 4.08 -29.11
N ASP A 83 2.92 2.77 -28.96
CA ASP A 83 2.57 2.02 -27.75
C ASP A 83 3.48 2.30 -26.55
N ILE A 84 4.69 2.84 -26.78
CA ILE A 84 5.72 3.10 -25.78
C ILE A 84 6.27 4.52 -25.89
N GLU A 85 5.38 5.49 -26.07
CA GLU A 85 5.73 6.88 -26.40
C GLU A 85 5.94 7.78 -25.17
N TYR A 86 5.23 7.53 -24.07
CA TYR A 86 5.22 8.41 -22.89
C TYR A 86 5.68 7.68 -21.63
N LEU A 87 6.53 8.29 -20.82
CA LEU A 87 6.86 7.76 -19.49
C LEU A 87 5.64 7.81 -18.57
N ARG A 88 5.41 6.73 -17.83
CA ARG A 88 4.28 6.60 -16.91
C ARG A 88 4.46 7.46 -15.66
N ILE A 89 3.40 8.15 -15.25
CA ILE A 89 3.31 8.86 -13.95
C ILE A 89 2.54 8.04 -12.89
N SER A 90 1.95 6.92 -13.31
CA SER A 90 1.20 5.96 -12.48
C SER A 90 1.38 4.54 -13.06
N LEU A 91 1.32 3.53 -12.20
CA LEU A 91 1.31 2.10 -12.54
C LEU A 91 -0.08 1.61 -12.97
N LEU A 92 -1.14 2.32 -12.57
CA LEU A 92 -2.54 1.91 -12.80
C LEU A 92 -2.92 1.70 -14.27
N PRO A 93 -2.45 2.50 -15.25
CA PRO A 93 -2.75 2.26 -16.67
C PRO A 93 -2.26 0.88 -17.13
N SER A 94 -1.05 0.48 -16.72
CA SER A 94 -0.47 -0.81 -17.10
C SER A 94 -1.16 -1.97 -16.39
N LEU A 95 -1.48 -1.82 -15.11
CA LEU A 95 -2.25 -2.80 -14.37
C LEU A 95 -3.65 -2.99 -14.95
N THR A 96 -4.33 -1.91 -15.35
CA THR A 96 -5.64 -1.96 -16.00
C THR A 96 -5.58 -2.75 -17.31
N LYS A 97 -4.55 -2.49 -18.13
CA LYS A 97 -4.31 -3.25 -19.36
C LYS A 97 -4.13 -4.75 -19.07
N ASN A 98 -3.28 -5.09 -18.10
CA ASN A 98 -3.03 -6.49 -17.72
C ASN A 98 -4.31 -7.20 -17.25
N MET A 99 -5.14 -6.50 -16.46
CA MET A 99 -6.42 -7.03 -16.01
C MET A 99 -7.36 -7.28 -17.19
N LYS A 100 -7.48 -6.33 -18.12
CA LYS A 100 -8.32 -6.47 -19.34
C LYS A 100 -7.86 -7.62 -20.23
N GLU A 101 -6.56 -7.77 -20.47
CA GLU A 101 -6.01 -8.80 -21.36
C GLU A 101 -6.12 -10.22 -20.78
N ASN A 102 -6.22 -10.35 -19.45
CA ASN A 102 -6.36 -11.64 -18.76
C ASN A 102 -7.78 -11.93 -18.30
N MET A 103 -8.68 -10.95 -18.40
CA MET A 103 -10.10 -11.12 -18.06
C MET A 103 -10.70 -12.25 -18.91
N GLY A 104 -11.42 -13.16 -18.27
CA GLY A 104 -11.99 -14.34 -18.92
C GLY A 104 -11.03 -15.51 -19.13
N ARG A 105 -9.71 -15.34 -18.93
CA ARG A 105 -8.76 -16.48 -18.88
C ARG A 105 -8.66 -17.09 -17.49
N ARG A 106 -8.89 -16.27 -16.46
CA ARG A 106 -8.96 -16.68 -15.05
C ARG A 106 -10.16 -15.97 -14.42
N GLU A 107 -10.83 -16.66 -13.50
CA GLU A 107 -11.96 -16.11 -12.76
C GLU A 107 -11.50 -15.06 -11.75
N ILE A 108 -10.42 -15.36 -11.00
CA ILE A 108 -9.86 -14.47 -9.99
C ILE A 108 -8.48 -14.01 -10.46
N LEU A 109 -8.30 -12.69 -10.53
CA LEU A 109 -7.07 -12.01 -10.88
C LEU A 109 -6.73 -11.04 -9.75
N LYS A 110 -5.55 -11.25 -9.15
CA LYS A 110 -4.95 -10.32 -8.21
C LYS A 110 -3.51 -10.07 -8.64
N LEU A 111 -3.22 -8.85 -9.04
CA LEU A 111 -1.93 -8.44 -9.59
C LEU A 111 -1.34 -7.33 -8.73
N PHE A 112 -0.01 -7.28 -8.67
CA PHE A 112 0.69 -6.14 -8.11
C PHE A 112 1.96 -5.83 -8.90
N GLU A 113 2.39 -4.57 -8.85
CA GLU A 113 3.65 -4.11 -9.43
C GLU A 113 4.33 -3.18 -8.42
N ILE A 114 5.64 -3.37 -8.21
CA ILE A 114 6.49 -2.37 -7.58
C ILE A 114 7.43 -1.82 -8.65
N GLY A 115 7.29 -0.54 -8.97
CA GLY A 115 8.03 0.06 -10.06
C GLY A 115 8.14 1.57 -9.95
N LYS A 116 9.04 2.14 -10.74
CA LYS A 116 9.21 3.59 -10.80
C LYS A 116 8.11 4.25 -11.65
N VAL A 117 7.73 5.45 -11.22
CA VAL A 117 6.98 6.44 -12.01
C VAL A 117 7.84 7.70 -12.15
N TYR A 118 7.58 8.48 -13.21
CA TYR A 118 8.45 9.58 -13.63
C TYR A 118 7.68 10.89 -13.63
N ILE A 119 7.77 11.64 -12.54
CA ILE A 119 7.02 12.89 -12.39
C ILE A 119 7.85 14.05 -12.97
N PRO A 120 7.38 14.76 -14.02
CA PRO A 120 8.08 15.91 -14.56
C PRO A 120 8.26 17.00 -13.50
N VAL A 121 9.41 17.68 -13.53
CA VAL A 121 9.69 18.83 -12.65
C VAL A 121 9.70 20.10 -13.50
N GLU A 122 8.84 21.07 -13.18
CA GLU A 122 8.87 22.38 -13.84
C GLU A 122 9.99 23.25 -13.26
N THR A 123 11.17 23.17 -13.86
CA THR A 123 12.25 24.12 -13.60
C THR A 123 12.26 25.16 -14.71
N GLY A 124 11.72 26.36 -14.45
CA GLY A 124 11.40 27.35 -15.48
C GLY A 124 12.54 27.85 -16.38
N HIS A 125 13.77 27.35 -16.26
CA HIS A 125 14.95 27.83 -16.99
C HIS A 125 15.88 26.72 -17.55
N ALA A 126 15.62 25.42 -17.31
CA ALA A 126 16.42 24.32 -17.88
C ALA A 126 15.67 22.97 -17.86
N PRO A 127 15.98 22.03 -18.79
CA PRO A 127 15.50 20.66 -18.68
C PRO A 127 16.07 20.02 -17.41
N SER A 128 15.20 19.58 -16.51
CA SER A 128 15.55 18.82 -15.31
C SER A 128 15.19 17.35 -15.50
N LEU A 129 15.88 16.48 -14.75
CA LEU A 129 15.51 15.08 -14.67
C LEU A 129 14.15 14.96 -13.94
N PRO A 130 13.29 14.01 -14.33
CA PRO A 130 12.07 13.76 -13.59
C PRO A 130 12.39 13.25 -12.19
N ASN A 131 11.44 13.45 -11.27
CA ASN A 131 11.46 12.74 -10.00
C ASN A 131 11.06 11.28 -10.26
N GLU A 132 12.00 10.37 -10.03
CA GLU A 132 11.79 8.93 -10.14
C GLU A 132 11.36 8.34 -8.79
N ILE A 133 10.11 7.94 -8.67
CA ILE A 133 9.52 7.52 -7.40
C ILE A 133 9.04 6.08 -7.50
N TYR A 134 9.40 5.23 -6.53
CA TYR A 134 8.84 3.89 -6.45
C TYR A 134 7.38 3.95 -5.97
N ARG A 135 6.50 3.27 -6.69
CA ARG A 135 5.09 3.08 -6.34
C ARG A 135 4.81 1.59 -6.18
N LEU A 136 3.82 1.26 -5.35
CA LEU A 136 3.19 -0.07 -5.31
C LEU A 136 1.79 0.05 -5.89
N GLY A 137 1.57 -0.55 -7.05
CA GLY A 137 0.25 -0.66 -7.66
C GLY A 137 -0.36 -2.03 -7.39
N ILE A 138 -1.65 -2.08 -7.06
CA ILE A 138 -2.40 -3.32 -6.81
C ILE A 138 -3.69 -3.28 -7.62
N ALA A 139 -4.04 -4.41 -8.24
CA ALA A 139 -5.25 -4.58 -9.03
C ALA A 139 -5.95 -5.90 -8.70
N THR A 140 -7.26 -5.87 -8.49
CA THR A 140 -8.08 -7.05 -8.22
C THR A 140 -9.41 -6.97 -8.97
N ASN A 141 -9.96 -8.11 -9.40
CA ASN A 141 -11.29 -8.18 -10.04
C ASN A 141 -12.38 -8.79 -9.13
N THR A 142 -12.16 -8.72 -7.82
CA THR A 142 -13.02 -9.32 -6.80
C THR A 142 -13.98 -8.27 -6.25
N ASP A 143 -13.71 -7.72 -5.07
CA ASP A 143 -14.54 -6.69 -4.46
C ASP A 143 -13.69 -5.67 -3.68
N TYR A 144 -14.33 -4.57 -3.29
CA TYR A 144 -13.70 -3.50 -2.52
C TYR A 144 -13.10 -4.00 -1.18
N SER A 145 -13.74 -4.98 -0.53
CA SER A 145 -13.29 -5.48 0.77
C SER A 145 -12.00 -6.28 0.65
N ASP A 146 -11.81 -7.00 -0.46
CA ASP A 146 -10.60 -7.75 -0.74
C ASP A 146 -9.40 -6.82 -0.92
N ILE A 147 -9.49 -5.80 -1.79
CA ILE A 147 -8.39 -4.83 -1.96
C ILE A 147 -8.13 -4.03 -0.69
N LYS A 148 -9.18 -3.62 0.03
CA LYS A 148 -9.04 -2.95 1.33
C LYS A 148 -8.32 -3.85 2.35
N GLY A 149 -8.71 -5.13 2.41
CA GLY A 149 -8.10 -6.11 3.30
C GLY A 149 -6.62 -6.35 2.97
N ILE A 150 -6.25 -6.38 1.68
CA ILE A 150 -4.85 -6.46 1.24
C ILE A 150 -4.07 -5.25 1.75
N ILE A 151 -4.62 -4.04 1.63
CA ILE A 151 -3.96 -2.81 2.07
C ILE A 151 -3.79 -2.77 3.59
N GLU A 152 -4.84 -3.10 4.35
CA GLU A 152 -4.79 -3.22 5.81
C GLU A 152 -3.75 -4.27 6.24
N ALA A 153 -3.65 -5.38 5.50
CA ALA A 153 -2.67 -6.42 5.74
C ALA A 153 -1.23 -5.92 5.48
N ILE A 154 -1.00 -5.11 4.45
CA ILE A 154 0.30 -4.46 4.19
C ILE A 154 0.69 -3.56 5.37
N TYR A 155 -0.21 -2.70 5.83
CA TYR A 155 0.08 -1.81 6.95
C TYR A 155 0.37 -2.57 8.24
N LYS A 156 -0.36 -3.66 8.47
CA LYS A 156 -0.11 -4.55 9.61
C LYS A 156 1.24 -5.25 9.50
N GLU A 157 1.61 -5.77 8.34
CA GLU A 157 2.92 -6.38 8.09
C GLU A 157 4.05 -5.38 8.34
N LEU A 158 3.87 -4.13 7.90
CA LEU A 158 4.85 -3.06 8.10
C LEU A 158 4.78 -2.39 9.48
N ASN A 159 3.90 -2.87 10.39
CA ASN A 159 3.66 -2.27 11.70
C ASN A 159 3.39 -0.75 11.64
N ILE A 160 2.72 -0.29 10.58
CA ILE A 160 2.34 1.11 10.41
C ILE A 160 1.14 1.37 11.31
N ASN A 161 1.29 2.30 12.26
CA ASN A 161 0.19 2.69 13.14
C ASN A 161 -0.78 3.59 12.38
N VAL A 162 -1.80 2.96 11.82
CA VAL A 162 -2.99 3.64 11.35
C VAL A 162 -3.84 3.93 12.57
N GLU A 163 -3.84 5.17 13.06
CA GLU A 163 -4.77 5.54 14.12
C GLU A 163 -6.20 5.31 13.63
N ALA A 164 -6.92 4.44 14.33
CA ALA A 164 -8.35 4.19 14.19
C ALA A 164 -9.12 5.51 14.01
N GLY A 165 -9.73 5.71 12.83
CA GLY A 165 -10.54 6.87 12.53
C GLY A 165 -9.88 8.00 11.73
N ARG A 166 -8.57 7.92 11.40
CA ARG A 166 -8.01 8.76 10.33
C ARG A 166 -8.10 8.01 9.02
N ASP A 167 -8.59 8.68 7.97
CA ASP A 167 -8.41 8.18 6.61
C ASP A 167 -6.94 7.81 6.45
N LEU A 168 -6.70 6.55 6.06
CA LEU A 168 -5.40 6.09 5.64
C LEU A 168 -4.87 7.14 4.67
N PRO A 169 -3.83 7.92 5.03
CA PRO A 169 -3.33 8.90 4.10
C PRO A 169 -2.95 8.11 2.84
N PHE A 170 -3.40 8.57 1.68
CA PHE A 170 -3.10 8.00 0.37
C PHE A 170 -3.95 6.81 -0.13
N LEU A 171 -5.05 6.40 0.53
CA LEU A 171 -5.94 5.38 -0.06
C LEU A 171 -7.00 5.97 -0.98
N GLU A 172 -6.68 6.07 -2.27
CA GLU A 172 -7.70 6.11 -3.30
C GLU A 172 -7.82 4.70 -3.91
N ILE A 173 -8.95 4.05 -3.65
CA ILE A 173 -9.34 2.82 -4.35
C ILE A 173 -10.25 3.25 -5.48
N ILE A 174 -9.81 2.99 -6.70
CA ILE A 174 -10.55 3.31 -7.92
C ILE A 174 -11.23 2.03 -8.41
N GLU A 175 -12.52 2.11 -8.68
CA GLU A 175 -13.24 1.05 -9.38
C GLU A 175 -13.37 1.44 -10.86
N LYS A 176 -12.95 0.55 -11.76
CA LYS A 176 -13.11 0.72 -13.20
C LYS A 176 -13.38 -0.62 -13.87
N ASP A 177 -14.47 -0.70 -14.62
CA ASP A 177 -14.85 -1.90 -15.39
C ASP A 177 -14.89 -3.19 -14.54
N GLY A 178 -15.34 -3.11 -13.27
CA GLY A 178 -15.35 -4.25 -12.34
C GLY A 178 -13.97 -4.64 -11.78
N VAL A 179 -12.96 -3.78 -11.96
CA VAL A 179 -11.62 -3.93 -11.41
C VAL A 179 -11.38 -2.86 -10.35
N PHE A 180 -10.94 -3.28 -9.17
CA PHE A 180 -10.51 -2.41 -8.08
C PHE A 180 -9.00 -2.22 -8.15
N LEU A 181 -8.57 -0.97 -8.12
CA LEU A 181 -7.20 -0.52 -8.32
C LEU A 181 -6.79 0.40 -7.18
N THR A 182 -5.54 0.29 -6.73
CA THR A 182 -4.95 1.29 -5.84
C THR A 182 -3.47 1.45 -6.15
N GLU A 183 -2.94 2.63 -5.82
CA GLU A 183 -1.52 2.93 -5.95
C GLU A 183 -1.04 3.63 -4.68
N LEU A 184 0.01 3.08 -4.08
CA LEU A 184 0.61 3.59 -2.86
C LEU A 184 2.01 4.13 -3.15
N ASP A 185 2.38 5.22 -2.49
CA ASP A 185 3.76 5.71 -2.48
C ASP A 185 4.64 4.77 -1.65
N PHE A 186 5.59 4.12 -2.32
CA PHE A 186 6.43 3.11 -1.68
C PHE A 186 7.42 3.74 -0.69
N GLN A 187 7.90 4.96 -0.96
CA GLN A 187 8.81 5.64 -0.04
C GLN A 187 8.10 5.98 1.27
N SER A 188 6.88 6.51 1.19
CA SER A 188 6.04 6.74 2.37
C SER A 188 5.80 5.48 3.21
N LEU A 189 5.68 4.30 2.59
CA LEU A 189 5.58 3.03 3.33
C LEU A 189 6.87 2.70 4.09
N ILE A 190 8.03 2.94 3.49
CA ILE A 190 9.34 2.70 4.13
C ILE A 190 9.51 3.65 5.31
N ASP A 191 9.27 4.95 5.09
CA ASP A 191 9.51 6.01 6.08
C ASP A 191 8.64 5.86 7.33
N ASN A 192 7.46 5.23 7.21
CA ASN A 192 6.51 5.03 8.31
C ASN A 192 6.52 3.62 8.92
N CYS A 193 7.31 2.69 8.35
CA CYS A 193 7.39 1.31 8.83
C CYS A 193 8.08 1.22 10.20
N GLN A 194 7.62 0.29 11.02
CA GLN A 194 8.34 -0.14 12.22
C GLN A 194 8.87 -1.57 12.02
N LEU A 195 10.20 -1.72 12.08
CA LEU A 195 10.87 -3.04 11.97
C LEU A 195 10.39 -4.02 13.05
N VAL A 196 10.08 -3.51 14.24
CA VAL A 196 9.63 -4.29 15.38
C VAL A 196 8.25 -3.77 15.80
N PRO A 197 7.26 -4.66 16.00
CA PRO A 197 5.96 -4.25 16.51
C PRO A 197 6.10 -3.65 17.90
N THR A 198 5.29 -2.62 18.18
CA THR A 198 5.18 -2.09 19.54
C THR A 198 4.55 -3.15 20.44
N TYR A 199 5.26 -3.55 21.49
CA TYR A 199 4.75 -4.50 22.48
C TYR A 199 3.49 -3.92 23.15
N ARG A 200 2.40 -4.68 23.10
CA ARG A 200 1.18 -4.40 23.87
C ARG A 200 1.08 -5.43 24.99
N PRO A 201 1.11 -5.01 26.27
CA PRO A 201 1.02 -5.95 27.37
C PRO A 201 -0.30 -6.71 27.33
N LEU A 202 -0.23 -8.02 27.53
CA LEU A 202 -1.43 -8.84 27.69
C LEU A 202 -2.06 -8.52 29.05
N HIS A 203 -3.36 -8.21 29.05
CA HIS A 203 -4.09 -8.09 30.31
C HIS A 203 -4.28 -9.51 30.88
N PRO A 204 -3.81 -9.79 32.11
CA PRO A 204 -3.91 -11.13 32.69
C PRO A 204 -5.32 -11.43 33.24
N TYR A 205 -6.19 -10.42 33.30
CA TYR A 205 -7.53 -10.49 33.87
C TYR A 205 -8.60 -10.79 32.82
N ALA A 206 -9.79 -11.19 33.28
CA ALA A 206 -10.89 -11.58 32.42
C ALA A 206 -11.37 -10.42 31.52
N ILE A 207 -11.78 -10.77 30.29
CA ILE A 207 -12.34 -9.82 29.32
C ILE A 207 -13.86 -9.84 29.41
N ILE A 208 -14.47 -8.67 29.63
CA ILE A 208 -15.91 -8.47 29.55
C ILE A 208 -16.27 -8.03 28.13
N LYS A 209 -17.28 -8.67 27.54
CA LYS A 209 -17.77 -8.37 26.20
C LYS A 209 -19.16 -7.77 26.30
N LEU A 210 -19.35 -6.59 25.74
CA LEU A 210 -20.65 -5.91 25.69
C LEU A 210 -21.00 -5.55 24.26
N ASP A 211 -22.24 -5.82 23.86
CA ASP A 211 -22.75 -5.51 22.52
C ASP A 211 -23.64 -4.26 22.59
N LYS A 212 -23.44 -3.30 21.68
CA LYS A 212 -24.28 -2.11 21.53
C LYS A 212 -24.58 -1.85 20.06
N THR A 213 -25.85 -1.57 19.78
CA THR A 213 -26.33 -1.24 18.43
C THR A 213 -26.50 0.25 18.28
N PHE A 214 -25.86 0.82 17.27
CA PHE A 214 -25.93 2.22 16.89
C PHE A 214 -26.80 2.37 15.64
N ASN A 215 -27.63 3.42 15.61
CA ASN A 215 -28.35 3.80 14.40
C ASN A 215 -27.51 4.82 13.64
N LEU A 216 -27.00 4.43 12.47
CA LEU A 216 -26.32 5.31 11.53
C LEU A 216 -27.38 6.21 10.85
N THR A 217 -27.61 7.41 11.37
CA THR A 217 -28.53 8.37 10.73
C THR A 217 -27.85 9.08 9.56
N GLY A 218 -28.49 9.05 8.39
CA GLY A 218 -28.15 9.88 7.22
C GLY A 218 -29.00 11.15 7.12
N ASP A 219 -29.61 11.61 8.21
CA ASP A 219 -30.44 12.81 8.20
C ASP A 219 -29.55 14.07 8.14
N LEU A 220 -29.69 14.85 7.05
CA LEU A 220 -28.98 16.09 6.72
C LEU A 220 -29.02 17.21 7.79
N LYS A 221 -29.68 16.99 8.94
CA LYS A 221 -29.83 17.96 10.04
C LYS A 221 -28.98 17.66 11.28
N ILE A 222 -28.42 16.45 11.40
CA ILE A 222 -27.55 16.03 12.50
C ILE A 222 -26.33 15.36 11.87
N ALA A 223 -25.12 15.69 12.33
CA ALA A 223 -23.91 15.05 11.81
C ALA A 223 -24.08 13.50 11.84
N PRO A 224 -23.91 12.80 10.70
CA PRO A 224 -24.13 11.37 10.65
C PRO A 224 -23.20 10.68 11.64
N THR A 225 -23.75 9.82 12.51
CA THR A 225 -22.93 9.01 13.41
C THR A 225 -22.22 7.96 12.56
N THR A 226 -20.92 8.13 12.35
CA THR A 226 -20.10 7.18 11.58
C THR A 226 -19.39 6.19 12.50
N TYR A 227 -18.94 5.06 11.95
CA TYR A 227 -18.08 4.12 12.68
C TYR A 227 -16.84 4.81 13.25
N ALA A 228 -16.19 5.68 12.47
CA ALA A 228 -15.01 6.43 12.90
C ALA A 228 -15.28 7.29 14.16
N GLN A 229 -16.43 7.95 14.26
CA GLN A 229 -16.80 8.73 15.44
C GLN A 229 -17.07 7.85 16.67
N ILE A 230 -17.71 6.69 16.47
CA ILE A 230 -17.95 5.73 17.55
C ILE A 230 -16.61 5.19 18.05
N GLU A 231 -15.72 4.82 17.14
CA GLU A 231 -14.40 4.30 17.42
C GLU A 231 -13.53 5.31 18.17
N GLU A 232 -13.48 6.57 17.72
CA GLU A 232 -12.74 7.65 18.38
C GLU A 232 -13.21 7.86 19.83
N LYS A 233 -14.53 7.88 20.07
CA LYS A 233 -15.08 8.00 21.42
C LYS A 233 -14.77 6.79 22.28
N ALA A 234 -14.88 5.60 21.71
CA ALA A 234 -14.68 4.33 22.42
C ALA A 234 -13.25 4.18 22.92
N PHE A 235 -12.25 4.47 22.08
CA PHE A 235 -10.83 4.36 22.44
C PHE A 235 -10.33 5.45 23.41
N LYS A 236 -11.20 6.39 23.86
CA LYS A 236 -10.90 7.25 25.01
C LYS A 236 -10.88 6.48 26.33
N SER A 237 -11.53 5.31 26.38
CA SER A 237 -11.48 4.43 27.55
C SER A 237 -10.20 3.62 27.59
N LYS A 238 -9.47 3.69 28.71
CA LYS A 238 -8.26 2.87 28.94
C LYS A 238 -8.56 1.38 29.12
N LEU A 239 -9.82 1.03 29.40
CA LEU A 239 -10.26 -0.35 29.60
C LEU A 239 -10.62 -1.05 28.28
N LEU A 240 -10.87 -0.30 27.21
CA LEU A 240 -11.26 -0.86 25.93
C LEU A 240 -10.03 -1.43 25.20
N GLN A 241 -10.06 -2.72 24.90
CA GLN A 241 -8.99 -3.38 24.14
C GLN A 241 -9.23 -3.38 22.64
N LYS A 242 -10.47 -3.68 22.23
CA LYS A 242 -10.85 -3.75 20.80
C LYS A 242 -12.36 -3.61 20.62
N ILE A 243 -12.73 -3.24 19.39
CA ILE A 243 -14.09 -3.20 18.90
C ILE A 243 -14.20 -4.19 17.74
N GLU A 244 -15.30 -4.90 17.65
CA GLU A 244 -15.60 -5.83 16.57
C GLU A 244 -16.97 -5.51 15.98
N VAL A 245 -17.05 -5.45 14.65
CA VAL A 245 -18.34 -5.30 13.96
C VAL A 245 -19.03 -6.66 13.95
N VAL A 246 -20.19 -6.74 14.60
CA VAL A 246 -20.98 -7.99 14.69
C VAL A 246 -21.94 -8.09 13.51
N THR A 247 -22.67 -7.02 13.24
CA THR A 247 -23.60 -6.96 12.10
C THR A 247 -23.86 -5.53 11.67
N LEU A 248 -24.07 -5.35 10.37
CA LEU A 248 -24.60 -4.13 9.78
C LEU A 248 -25.87 -4.52 9.02
N TYR A 249 -27.03 -4.07 9.51
CA TYR A 249 -28.31 -4.31 8.86
C TYR A 249 -29.05 -3.00 8.65
N GLN A 250 -29.26 -2.63 7.39
CA GLN A 250 -29.77 -1.31 7.01
C GLN A 250 -28.88 -0.22 7.64
N ASN A 251 -29.45 0.63 8.50
CA ASN A 251 -28.75 1.68 9.20
C ASN A 251 -28.40 1.30 10.65
N LYS A 252 -28.45 0.02 11.01
CA LYS A 252 -28.14 -0.46 12.37
C LYS A 252 -26.80 -1.17 12.38
N LEU A 253 -25.84 -0.59 13.08
CA LEU A 253 -24.50 -1.12 13.28
C LEU A 253 -24.39 -1.69 14.68
N ALA A 254 -24.30 -3.01 14.80
CA ALA A 254 -24.04 -3.68 16.06
C ALA A 254 -22.54 -3.90 16.24
N LEU A 255 -22.01 -3.38 17.35
CA LEU A 255 -20.60 -3.47 17.71
C LEU A 255 -20.44 -4.21 19.03
N ARG A 256 -19.40 -5.04 19.10
CA ARG A 256 -18.95 -5.71 20.32
C ARG A 256 -17.71 -5.02 20.86
N PHE A 257 -17.77 -4.64 22.12
CA PHE A 257 -16.70 -3.96 22.85
C PHE A 257 -16.06 -4.93 23.83
N TYR A 258 -14.73 -5.01 23.81
CA TYR A 258 -13.95 -5.90 24.67
C TYR A 258 -13.24 -5.06 25.73
N TYR A 259 -13.69 -5.17 26.99
CA TYR A 259 -13.12 -4.44 28.11
C TYR A 259 -12.28 -5.34 29.00
N SER A 260 -11.15 -4.85 29.48
CA SER A 260 -10.36 -5.46 30.56
C SER A 260 -9.39 -4.45 31.16
N SER A 261 -8.91 -4.72 32.36
CA SER A 261 -7.88 -3.93 33.04
C SER A 261 -6.56 -4.71 33.09
N PRO A 262 -5.40 -4.03 33.04
CA PRO A 262 -4.11 -4.67 33.25
C PRO A 262 -3.85 -5.02 34.73
N ASP A 263 -4.60 -4.42 35.67
CA ASP A 263 -4.27 -4.43 37.11
C ASP A 263 -5.31 -5.15 37.99
N HIS A 264 -6.53 -5.41 37.49
CA HIS A 264 -7.58 -6.09 38.25
C HIS A 264 -8.67 -6.70 37.35
N ASN A 265 -9.53 -7.56 37.91
CA ASN A 265 -10.76 -7.99 37.24
C ASN A 265 -11.78 -6.86 37.29
N ILE A 266 -12.18 -6.38 36.12
CA ILE A 266 -13.25 -5.39 36.00
C ILE A 266 -14.62 -6.03 36.22
N THR A 267 -15.60 -5.22 36.62
CA THR A 267 -17.00 -5.65 36.76
C THR A 267 -17.84 -5.27 35.52
N GLU A 268 -18.99 -5.93 35.34
CA GLU A 268 -19.91 -5.59 34.24
C GLU A 268 -20.46 -4.16 34.37
N GLU A 269 -20.64 -3.67 35.60
CA GLU A 269 -21.06 -2.30 35.88
C GLU A 269 -20.02 -1.27 35.42
N GLU A 270 -18.73 -1.54 35.66
CA GLU A 270 -17.63 -0.70 35.19
C GLU A 270 -17.56 -0.65 33.66
N ALA A 271 -17.63 -1.82 33.01
CA ALA A 271 -17.63 -1.92 31.55
C ALA A 271 -18.85 -1.20 30.93
N SER A 272 -20.04 -1.36 31.54
CA SER A 272 -21.27 -0.70 31.10
C SER A 272 -21.20 0.82 31.27
N LYS A 273 -20.55 1.30 32.33
CA LYS A 273 -20.31 2.73 32.56
C LYS A 273 -19.41 3.31 31.47
N GLU A 274 -18.34 2.63 31.07
CA GLU A 274 -17.51 3.06 29.93
C GLU A 274 -18.30 3.07 28.61
N LEU A 275 -19.07 2.02 28.34
CA LEU A 275 -19.90 1.90 27.13
C LEU A 275 -21.01 2.97 27.03
N SER A 276 -21.50 3.47 28.17
CA SER A 276 -22.50 4.55 28.22
C SER A 276 -21.95 5.92 27.79
N LYS A 277 -20.62 6.12 27.84
CA LYS A 277 -19.97 7.38 27.42
C LYS A 277 -19.85 7.52 25.89
N ILE A 278 -20.07 6.43 25.16
CA ILE A 278 -19.98 6.32 23.69
C ILE A 278 -21.34 6.64 23.08
#